data_AF-A0A1I3UWZ3-F1
#
_entry.id   AF-A0A1I3UWZ3-F1
#
_cell.length_a   1.000
_cell.length_b   1.000
_cell.length_c   1.000
_cell.angle_alpha   90.00
_cell.angle_beta   90.00
_cell.angle_gamma   90.00
#
_symmetry.space_group_name_H-M   'P 1'
#
loop_
_entity.id
_entity.type
_entity.pdbx_description
1 polymer ?
#
loop_
_entity_poly.entity_id
_entity_poly.type
_entity_poly.pdbx_seq_one_letter_code
_entity_poly.pdbx_strand_id
1 'polypeptide(L)'
;MKFKLVISAVIVVGLTLCSGFYYNSAFSQSNKEFRTFVGGLPSKETAAKKATHQKERKEMLKRMSEKLPNGNVEATVTFQHFLSLSEVQKLIDKYPSIEIKRVWYWVPGQDGRAMTIVKGRDIKKSVDDAIKRLEKSNHDVNVKETLDKMSKGNLGVFSISVKGKYSHLNEMSNEEVIKLIDVHYNEGLEKQAKEAGKKARYVELPEKPDGSR
;
A
#
# COMPACT_ATOMS: atom_id res chain seq x y z
N MET A 1 1.05 -72.57 12.51
CA MET A 1 1.68 -71.30 12.04
C MET A 1 0.77 -70.14 12.40
N LYS A 2 1.21 -69.21 13.25
CA LYS A 2 0.45 -68.04 13.68
C LYS A 2 0.86 -66.83 12.83
N PHE A 3 0.00 -66.39 11.91
CA PHE A 3 0.19 -65.11 11.21
C PHE A 3 -0.40 -63.99 12.08
N LYS A 4 0.46 -63.14 12.64
CA LYS A 4 0.04 -61.89 13.29
C LYS A 4 -0.22 -60.87 12.20
N LEU A 5 -1.48 -60.46 12.06
CA LEU A 5 -1.88 -59.33 11.23
C LEU A 5 -1.48 -58.04 11.98
N VAL A 6 -0.50 -57.31 11.45
CA VAL A 6 -0.12 -55.99 11.96
C VAL A 6 -1.05 -54.98 11.31
N ILE A 7 -2.02 -54.47 12.08
CA ILE A 7 -2.85 -53.33 11.67
C ILE A 7 -2.01 -52.08 11.91
N SER A 8 -1.31 -51.61 10.89
CA SER A 8 -0.71 -50.28 10.89
C SER A 8 -1.83 -49.27 10.68
N ALA A 9 -2.20 -48.57 11.77
CA ALA A 9 -3.13 -47.45 11.73
C ALA A 9 -2.58 -46.36 10.80
N VAL A 10 -3.24 -46.16 9.66
CA VAL A 10 -3.02 -45.00 8.80
C VAL A 10 -3.62 -43.80 9.54
N ILE A 11 -2.79 -43.08 10.29
CA ILE A 11 -3.14 -41.76 10.78
C ILE A 11 -3.12 -40.84 9.57
N VAL A 12 -4.29 -40.64 8.96
CA VAL A 12 -4.53 -39.52 8.06
C VAL A 12 -4.51 -38.26 8.94
N VAL A 13 -3.30 -37.75 9.22
CA VAL A 13 -3.15 -36.37 9.70
C VAL A 13 -3.63 -35.52 8.54
N GLY A 14 -4.84 -34.98 8.68
CA GLY A 14 -5.36 -33.96 7.81
C GLY A 14 -4.35 -32.82 7.78
N LEU A 15 -3.52 -32.81 6.74
CA LEU A 15 -2.77 -31.65 6.27
C LEU A 15 -3.83 -30.62 5.86
N THR A 16 -4.35 -29.93 6.86
CA THR A 16 -5.00 -28.65 6.69
C THR A 16 -3.93 -27.78 6.05
N LEU A 17 -4.17 -27.49 4.78
CA LEU A 17 -3.45 -26.56 3.92
C LEU A 17 -3.39 -25.20 4.63
N CYS A 18 -2.46 -25.07 5.58
CA CYS A 18 -1.82 -23.80 5.88
C CYS A 18 -0.89 -23.52 4.70
N SER A 19 -1.47 -23.19 3.54
CA SER A 19 -0.79 -22.43 2.51
C SER A 19 -0.45 -21.07 3.13
N GLY A 20 0.65 -21.07 3.89
CA GLY A 20 1.20 -19.90 4.53
C GLY A 20 1.39 -18.83 3.46
N PHE A 21 0.68 -17.74 3.66
CA PHE A 21 0.83 -16.50 2.90
C PHE A 21 2.25 -15.95 3.10
N TYR A 22 3.22 -16.49 2.36
CA TYR A 22 4.55 -15.90 2.24
C TYR A 22 4.47 -14.68 1.33
N TYR A 23 3.88 -13.60 1.82
CA TYR A 23 4.06 -12.29 1.21
C TYR A 23 5.44 -11.76 1.60
N ASN A 24 6.27 -11.47 0.60
CA ASN A 24 7.58 -10.78 0.63
C ASN A 24 7.90 -10.06 1.95
N SER A 25 8.19 -10.82 3.01
CA SER A 25 8.71 -10.32 4.26
C SER A 25 10.20 -10.59 4.25
N ALA A 26 10.98 -9.53 4.13
CA ALA A 26 12.43 -9.61 4.12
C ALA A 26 12.94 -9.10 5.46
N PHE A 27 13.70 -9.94 6.18
CA PHE A 27 14.44 -9.46 7.34
C PHE A 27 15.63 -8.61 6.88
N SER A 28 15.66 -7.34 7.27
CA SER A 28 16.81 -6.46 7.06
C SER A 28 17.77 -6.62 8.23
N GLN A 29 18.87 -7.34 8.02
CA GLN A 29 19.93 -7.48 9.04
C GLN A 29 20.52 -6.12 9.45
N SER A 30 20.73 -5.21 8.49
CA SER A 30 21.32 -3.90 8.74
C SER A 30 20.46 -3.01 9.63
N ASN A 31 19.13 -3.10 9.51
CA ASN A 31 18.19 -2.27 10.28
C ASN A 31 17.51 -3.05 11.42
N LYS A 32 17.81 -4.34 11.56
CA LYS A 32 17.22 -5.27 12.55
C LYS A 32 15.68 -5.20 12.55
N GLU A 33 15.07 -5.22 11.37
CA GLU A 33 13.61 -5.09 11.19
C GLU A 33 13.09 -6.02 10.08
N PHE A 34 11.84 -6.44 10.20
CA PHE A 34 11.15 -7.19 9.15
C PHE A 34 10.43 -6.21 8.24
N ARG A 35 10.72 -6.25 6.95
CA ARG A 35 10.17 -5.31 5.96
C ARG A 35 9.19 -6.00 5.05
N THR A 36 8.09 -5.31 4.74
CA THR A 36 7.19 -5.68 3.64
C THR A 36 6.82 -4.44 2.84
N PHE A 37 6.47 -4.64 1.56
CA PHE A 37 6.00 -3.56 0.71
C PHE A 37 4.49 -3.41 0.84
N VAL A 38 4.01 -2.16 0.78
CA VAL A 38 2.59 -1.81 0.77
C VAL A 38 2.26 -0.90 -0.40
N GLY A 39 1.00 -0.93 -0.83
CA GLY A 39 0.52 -0.22 -2.01
C GLY A 39 0.42 -1.08 -3.27
N GLY A 40 0.36 -2.41 -3.10
CA GLY A 40 0.24 -3.39 -4.17
C GLY A 40 1.47 -4.28 -4.31
N LEU A 41 1.37 -5.25 -5.23
CA LEU A 41 2.48 -6.14 -5.56
C LEU A 41 3.37 -5.53 -6.66
N PRO A 42 4.66 -5.93 -6.73
CA PRO A 42 5.55 -5.52 -7.80
C PRO A 42 4.94 -5.74 -9.20
N SER A 43 5.25 -4.86 -10.15
CA SER A 43 4.65 -4.89 -11.49
C SER A 43 4.88 -6.20 -12.24
N LYS A 44 5.98 -6.91 -11.94
CA LYS A 44 6.35 -8.23 -12.49
C LYS A 44 5.48 -9.40 -12.02
N GLU A 45 4.65 -9.23 -10.99
CA GLU A 45 3.74 -10.30 -10.54
C GLU A 45 2.57 -10.46 -11.52
N THR A 46 2.03 -11.68 -11.59
CA THR A 46 0.91 -11.99 -12.51
C THR A 46 -0.37 -11.25 -12.11
N ALA A 47 -1.24 -10.98 -13.08
CA ALA A 47 -2.54 -10.37 -12.83
C ALA A 47 -3.37 -11.15 -11.79
N ALA A 48 -3.36 -12.48 -11.88
CA ALA A 48 -4.02 -13.37 -10.93
C ALA A 48 -3.50 -13.16 -9.49
N LYS A 49 -2.18 -13.10 -9.28
CA LYS A 49 -1.60 -12.84 -7.96
C LYS A 49 -1.96 -11.44 -7.44
N LYS A 50 -1.94 -10.42 -8.29
CA LYS A 50 -2.34 -9.06 -7.92
C LYS A 50 -3.81 -9.02 -7.47
N ALA A 51 -4.71 -9.68 -8.19
CA ALA A 51 -6.12 -9.76 -7.85
C ALA A 51 -6.35 -10.50 -6.52
N THR A 52 -5.67 -11.65 -6.33
CA THR A 52 -5.72 -12.41 -5.07
C THR A 52 -5.25 -11.56 -3.89
N HIS A 53 -4.11 -10.88 -4.04
CA HIS A 53 -3.60 -9.98 -3.00
C HIS A 53 -4.60 -8.87 -2.68
N GLN A 54 -5.13 -8.17 -3.68
CA GLN A 54 -6.13 -7.11 -3.48
C GLN A 54 -7.36 -7.62 -2.71
N LYS A 55 -7.87 -8.80 -3.08
CA LYS A 55 -8.99 -9.44 -2.40
C LYS A 55 -8.67 -9.70 -0.93
N GLU A 56 -7.51 -10.29 -0.63
CA GLU A 56 -7.09 -10.58 0.74
C GLU A 56 -6.92 -9.32 1.59
N ARG A 57 -6.35 -8.26 1.02
CA ARG A 57 -6.21 -6.97 1.72
C ARG A 57 -7.57 -6.32 1.99
N LYS A 58 -8.50 -6.40 1.03
CA LYS A 58 -9.89 -5.93 1.21
C LYS A 58 -10.62 -6.73 2.31
N GLU A 59 -10.51 -8.05 2.30
CA GLU A 59 -11.10 -8.91 3.33
C GLU A 59 -10.49 -8.64 4.71
N MET A 60 -9.17 -8.44 4.78
CA MET A 60 -8.49 -8.08 6.03
C MET A 60 -8.98 -6.73 6.55
N LEU A 61 -9.07 -5.69 5.72
CA LEU A 61 -9.60 -4.38 6.10
C LEU A 61 -11.04 -4.51 6.63
N LYS A 62 -11.90 -5.27 5.95
CA LYS A 62 -13.26 -5.53 6.39
C LYS A 62 -13.29 -6.19 7.78
N ARG A 63 -12.57 -7.31 7.97
CA ARG A 63 -12.49 -8.00 9.26
C ARG A 63 -11.98 -7.09 10.38
N MET A 64 -10.96 -6.28 10.10
CA MET A 64 -10.40 -5.35 11.10
C MET A 64 -11.37 -4.21 11.41
N SER A 65 -12.16 -3.76 10.44
CA SER A 65 -13.21 -2.75 10.66
C SER A 65 -14.33 -3.26 11.57
N GLU A 66 -14.63 -4.56 11.54
CA GLU A 66 -15.61 -5.19 12.42
C GLU A 66 -15.03 -5.44 13.81
N LYS A 67 -13.78 -5.93 13.89
CA LYS A 67 -13.11 -6.29 15.16
C LYS A 67 -12.63 -5.08 15.96
N LEU A 68 -12.08 -4.07 15.30
CA LEU A 68 -11.46 -2.89 15.90
C LEU A 68 -11.88 -1.62 15.14
N PRO A 69 -13.18 -1.28 15.08
CA PRO A 69 -13.69 -0.19 14.24
C PRO A 69 -13.00 1.15 14.50
N ASN A 70 -12.70 1.43 15.78
CA ASN A 70 -12.06 2.68 16.22
C ASN A 70 -10.52 2.61 16.26
N GLY A 71 -9.91 1.48 15.88
CA GLY A 71 -8.46 1.34 15.82
C GLY A 71 -7.88 2.26 14.75
N ASN A 72 -6.98 3.16 15.14
CA ASN A 72 -6.28 4.04 14.20
C ASN A 72 -5.09 3.31 13.58
N VAL A 73 -4.99 3.35 12.26
CA VAL A 73 -3.95 2.66 11.51
C VAL A 73 -3.51 3.49 10.30
N GLU A 74 -2.27 3.29 9.87
CA GLU A 74 -1.78 3.84 8.61
C GLU A 74 -2.15 2.92 7.44
N ALA A 75 -2.37 3.48 6.26
CA ALA A 75 -2.64 2.74 5.05
C ALA A 75 -2.11 3.46 3.81
N THR A 76 -1.73 2.67 2.81
CA THR A 76 -1.45 3.16 1.46
C THR A 76 -2.68 2.93 0.58
N VAL A 77 -3.25 4.00 0.05
CA VAL A 77 -4.42 3.96 -0.84
C VAL A 77 -3.91 4.14 -2.27
N THR A 78 -4.24 3.22 -3.17
CA THR A 78 -3.94 3.36 -4.60
C THR A 78 -5.21 3.52 -5.42
N PHE A 79 -5.09 4.23 -6.53
CA PHE A 79 -6.23 4.58 -7.39
C PHE A 79 -6.30 3.70 -8.64
N GLN A 80 -7.50 3.57 -9.20
CA GLN A 80 -7.76 2.82 -10.44
C GLN A 80 -7.16 3.53 -11.66
N HIS A 81 -7.13 4.86 -11.63
CA HIS A 81 -6.56 5.74 -12.66
C HIS A 81 -5.84 6.89 -11.98
N PHE A 82 -5.06 7.67 -12.74
CA PHE A 82 -4.46 8.89 -12.23
C PHE A 82 -5.56 9.91 -11.94
N LEU A 83 -5.54 10.47 -10.74
CA LEU A 83 -6.47 11.53 -10.31
C LEU A 83 -5.78 12.90 -10.33
N SER A 84 -6.52 13.95 -10.65
CA SER A 84 -6.07 15.31 -10.41
C SER A 84 -5.95 15.62 -8.91
N LEU A 85 -5.17 16.64 -8.56
CA LEU A 85 -5.06 17.11 -7.16
C LEU A 85 -6.42 17.47 -6.56
N SER A 86 -7.31 18.08 -7.36
CA SER A 86 -8.67 18.44 -6.93
C SER A 86 -9.56 17.23 -6.69
N GLU A 87 -9.44 16.17 -7.48
CA GLU A 87 -10.21 14.93 -7.26
C GLU A 87 -9.79 14.24 -5.98
N VAL A 88 -8.48 14.18 -5.70
CA VAL A 88 -7.97 13.62 -4.45
C VAL A 88 -8.38 14.49 -3.25
N GLN A 89 -8.35 15.82 -3.39
CA GLN A 89 -8.83 16.71 -2.34
C GLN A 89 -10.32 16.46 -2.04
N LYS A 90 -11.17 16.41 -3.08
CA LYS A 90 -12.60 16.10 -2.92
C LYS A 90 -12.83 14.74 -2.25
N LEU A 91 -12.07 13.73 -2.62
CA LEU A 91 -12.13 12.41 -1.97
C LEU A 91 -11.80 12.52 -0.48
N ILE A 92 -10.71 13.20 -0.11
CA ILE A 92 -10.26 13.32 1.28
C ILE A 92 -11.19 14.20 2.12
N ASP A 93 -11.84 15.19 1.52
CA ASP A 93 -12.80 16.06 2.20
C ASP A 93 -14.10 15.33 2.57
N LYS A 94 -14.48 14.26 1.83
CA LYS A 94 -15.57 13.35 2.25
C LYS A 94 -15.26 12.62 3.56
N TYR A 95 -13.98 12.42 3.88
CA TYR A 95 -13.51 11.69 5.05
C TYR A 95 -12.65 12.58 5.96
N PRO A 96 -13.25 13.58 6.66
CA PRO A 96 -12.50 14.60 7.41
C PRO A 96 -11.68 14.04 8.57
N SER A 97 -12.05 12.86 9.08
CA SER A 97 -11.34 12.17 10.17
C SER A 97 -10.13 11.34 9.71
N ILE A 98 -9.96 11.13 8.40
CA ILE A 98 -8.78 10.46 7.83
C ILE A 98 -7.70 11.51 7.60
N GLU A 99 -6.57 11.41 8.28
CA GLU A 99 -5.41 12.27 8.07
C GLU A 99 -4.64 11.83 6.82
N ILE A 100 -4.45 12.73 5.86
CA ILE A 100 -3.53 12.48 4.73
C ILE A 100 -2.10 12.86 5.13
N LYS A 101 -1.17 11.92 4.99
CA LYS A 101 0.25 12.05 5.34
C LYS A 101 1.11 12.38 4.13
N ARG A 102 0.91 11.64 3.04
CA ARG A 102 1.71 11.74 1.82
C ARG A 102 0.84 11.63 0.59
N VAL A 103 1.32 12.20 -0.51
CA VAL A 103 0.74 12.05 -1.83
C VAL A 103 1.83 11.63 -2.81
N TRP A 104 1.51 10.62 -3.61
CA TRP A 104 2.37 10.05 -4.65
C TRP A 104 1.83 10.46 -6.01
N TYR A 105 2.67 11.12 -6.79
CA TYR A 105 2.27 11.72 -8.06
C TYR A 105 3.38 11.60 -9.10
N TRP A 106 2.99 11.58 -10.36
CA TRP A 106 3.92 11.61 -11.48
C TRP A 106 3.24 12.11 -12.75
N VAL A 107 3.99 12.26 -13.83
CA VAL A 107 3.42 12.50 -15.17
C VAL A 107 2.92 11.16 -15.72
N PRO A 108 1.62 11.00 -16.04
CA PRO A 108 1.09 9.76 -16.59
C PRO A 108 1.85 9.27 -17.83
N GLY A 109 2.09 7.96 -17.94
CA GLY A 109 2.82 7.37 -19.08
C GLY A 109 4.33 7.57 -19.07
N GLN A 110 4.90 8.21 -18.04
CA GLN A 110 6.34 8.37 -17.87
C GLN A 110 6.87 7.53 -16.71
N ASP A 111 8.12 7.07 -16.83
CA ASP A 111 8.84 6.43 -15.75
C ASP A 111 9.22 7.44 -14.66
N GLY A 112 9.20 6.98 -13.42
CA GLY A 112 9.47 7.76 -12.22
C GLY A 112 8.25 7.92 -11.31
N ARG A 113 8.52 8.54 -10.17
CA ARG A 113 7.56 8.80 -9.10
C ARG A 113 8.10 9.91 -8.20
N ALA A 114 7.20 10.78 -7.75
CA ALA A 114 7.47 11.77 -6.73
C ALA A 114 6.55 11.52 -5.54
N MET A 115 7.01 11.94 -4.37
CA MET A 115 6.22 11.91 -3.15
C MET A 115 6.50 13.18 -2.36
N THR A 116 5.44 13.74 -1.79
CA THR A 116 5.53 14.86 -0.85
C THR A 116 4.69 14.59 0.38
N ILE A 117 5.10 15.17 1.51
CA ILE A 117 4.34 15.18 2.75
C ILE A 117 3.25 16.24 2.62
N VAL A 118 2.00 15.88 2.95
CA VAL A 118 0.88 16.81 2.92
C VAL A 118 0.83 17.59 4.24
N LYS A 119 0.78 18.92 4.15
CA LYS A 119 0.69 19.83 5.29
C LYS A 119 -0.69 20.44 5.37
N GLY A 120 -1.32 20.41 6.55
CA GLY A 120 -2.61 21.05 6.79
C GLY A 120 -3.75 20.53 5.90
N ARG A 121 -3.69 19.27 5.45
CA ARG A 121 -4.63 18.65 4.49
C ARG A 121 -4.72 19.34 3.12
N ASP A 122 -3.81 20.28 2.81
CA ASP A 122 -3.78 20.98 1.53
C ASP A 122 -2.86 20.26 0.56
N ILE A 123 -3.45 19.39 -0.26
CA ILE A 123 -2.71 18.55 -1.21
C ILE A 123 -2.07 19.41 -2.29
N LYS A 124 -2.83 20.36 -2.84
CA LYS A 124 -2.36 21.20 -3.95
C LYS A 124 -1.14 22.02 -3.54
N LYS A 125 -1.24 22.75 -2.42
CA LYS A 125 -0.12 23.55 -1.93
C LYS A 125 1.10 22.70 -1.62
N SER A 126 0.90 21.53 -1.02
CA SER A 126 2.00 20.62 -0.67
C SER A 126 2.75 20.09 -1.89
N VAL A 127 2.04 19.84 -3.00
CA VAL A 127 2.62 19.42 -4.29
C VAL A 127 3.28 20.60 -4.99
N ASP A 128 2.61 21.75 -5.08
CA ASP A 128 3.17 22.97 -5.69
C ASP A 128 4.49 23.39 -5.00
N ASP A 129 4.52 23.36 -3.66
CA ASP A 129 5.72 23.67 -2.88
C ASP A 129 6.83 22.65 -3.12
N ALA A 130 6.49 21.38 -3.36
CA ALA A 130 7.48 20.34 -3.67
C ALA A 130 8.07 20.51 -5.07
N ILE A 131 7.24 20.80 -6.07
CA ILE A 131 7.68 21.07 -7.44
C ILE A 131 8.62 22.29 -7.45
N LYS A 132 8.23 23.39 -6.80
CA LYS A 132 9.09 24.60 -6.68
C LYS A 132 10.43 24.32 -6.00
N ARG A 133 10.48 23.43 -5.01
CA ARG A 133 11.75 23.03 -4.38
C ARG A 133 12.64 22.27 -5.35
N LEU A 134 12.06 21.34 -6.12
CA LEU A 134 12.79 20.55 -7.11
C LEU A 134 13.31 21.43 -8.26
N GLU A 135 12.52 22.39 -8.74
CA GLU A 135 12.93 23.37 -9.75
C GLU A 135 14.13 24.20 -9.29
N LYS A 136 14.20 24.55 -7.99
CA LYS A 136 15.33 25.31 -7.43
C LYS A 136 16.60 24.49 -7.23
N SER A 137 16.46 23.20 -6.97
CA SER A 137 17.59 22.32 -6.62
C SER A 137 18.14 21.51 -7.78
N ASN A 138 17.44 21.45 -8.92
CA ASN A 138 17.80 20.55 -10.01
C ASN A 138 18.20 21.32 -11.27
N HIS A 139 19.41 21.03 -11.76
CA HIS A 139 19.99 21.64 -12.96
C HIS A 139 20.02 20.66 -14.16
N ASP A 140 19.52 19.43 -13.99
CA ASP A 140 19.44 18.45 -15.07
C ASP A 140 18.31 18.82 -16.06
N VAL A 141 18.64 18.86 -17.36
CA VAL A 141 17.72 19.19 -18.45
C VAL A 141 16.55 18.21 -18.54
N ASN A 142 16.79 16.91 -18.32
CA ASN A 142 15.74 15.89 -18.40
C ASN A 142 14.74 16.04 -17.24
N VAL A 143 15.24 16.41 -16.05
CA VAL A 143 14.36 16.67 -14.90
C VAL A 143 13.56 17.96 -15.11
N LYS A 144 14.14 18.96 -15.79
CA LYS A 144 13.46 20.22 -16.09
C LYS A 144 12.24 20.03 -16.98
N GLU A 145 12.29 19.16 -18.00
CA GLU A 145 11.13 18.87 -18.85
C GLU A 145 9.99 18.21 -18.06
N THR A 146 10.29 17.23 -17.22
CA THR A 146 9.30 16.58 -16.36
C THR A 146 8.69 17.57 -15.36
N LEU A 147 9.51 18.44 -14.76
CA LEU A 147 9.03 19.48 -13.84
C LEU A 147 8.14 20.50 -14.56
N ASP A 148 8.50 20.94 -15.77
CA ASP A 148 7.66 21.85 -16.56
C ASP A 148 6.29 21.25 -16.89
N LYS A 149 6.25 19.95 -17.25
CA LYS A 149 4.99 19.22 -17.43
C LYS A 149 4.15 19.21 -16.14
N MET A 150 4.76 18.93 -14.99
CA MET A 150 4.07 18.94 -13.70
C MET A 150 3.55 20.34 -13.34
N SER A 151 4.38 21.38 -13.49
CA SER A 151 4.02 22.78 -13.22
C SER A 151 2.87 23.28 -14.11
N LYS A 152 2.73 22.73 -15.32
CA LYS A 152 1.61 22.98 -16.24
C LYS A 152 0.35 22.16 -15.95
N GLY A 153 0.36 21.34 -14.89
CA GLY A 153 -0.79 20.53 -14.48
C GLY A 153 -0.87 19.16 -15.15
N ASN A 154 0.12 18.75 -15.93
CA ASN A 154 0.20 17.40 -16.52
C ASN A 154 0.70 16.36 -15.51
N LEU A 155 0.23 16.45 -14.27
CA LEU A 155 0.54 15.52 -13.20
C LEU A 155 -0.72 14.76 -12.80
N GLY A 156 -0.54 13.49 -12.45
CA GLY A 156 -1.55 12.62 -11.91
C GLY A 156 -1.12 12.09 -10.55
N VAL A 157 -2.02 12.16 -9.57
CA VAL A 157 -1.88 11.45 -8.31
C VAL A 157 -2.31 10.00 -8.51
N PHE A 158 -1.48 9.07 -8.07
CA PHE A 158 -1.78 7.63 -8.19
C PHE A 158 -1.89 6.92 -6.84
N SER A 159 -1.44 7.55 -5.76
CA SER A 159 -1.59 7.01 -4.42
C SER A 159 -1.51 8.09 -3.34
N ILE A 160 -2.13 7.83 -2.19
CA ILE A 160 -1.97 8.62 -0.97
C ILE A 160 -1.66 7.71 0.21
N SER A 161 -0.90 8.22 1.17
CA SER A 161 -0.67 7.55 2.44
C SER A 161 -1.50 8.27 3.49
N VAL A 162 -2.31 7.53 4.23
CA VAL A 162 -3.29 8.08 5.17
C VAL A 162 -3.18 7.42 6.54
N LYS A 163 -3.73 8.08 7.56
CA LYS A 163 -3.93 7.52 8.90
C LYS A 163 -5.38 7.75 9.31
N GLY A 164 -6.07 6.69 9.71
CA GLY A 164 -7.47 6.79 10.10
C GLY A 164 -7.98 5.53 10.80
N LYS A 165 -9.25 5.58 11.20
CA LYS A 165 -9.96 4.44 11.79
C LYS A 165 -10.21 3.35 10.76
N TYR A 166 -10.13 2.08 11.16
CA TYR A 166 -10.45 0.95 10.27
C TYR A 166 -11.85 1.07 9.66
N SER A 167 -12.86 1.53 10.41
CA SER A 167 -14.22 1.71 9.89
C SER A 167 -14.28 2.70 8.72
N HIS A 168 -13.65 3.88 8.87
CA HIS A 168 -13.66 4.91 7.83
C HIS A 168 -12.80 4.52 6.63
N LEU A 169 -11.69 3.81 6.84
CA LEU A 169 -10.89 3.26 5.75
C LEU A 169 -11.69 2.21 4.96
N ASN A 170 -12.45 1.35 5.65
CA ASN A 170 -13.33 0.37 5.00
C ASN A 170 -14.47 1.03 4.23
N GLU A 171 -15.07 2.10 4.78
CA GLU A 171 -16.06 2.92 4.08
C GLU A 171 -15.48 3.53 2.80
N MET A 172 -14.33 4.21 2.93
CA MET A 172 -13.59 4.80 1.81
C MET A 172 -13.25 3.76 0.74
N SER A 173 -12.98 2.50 1.11
CA SER A 173 -12.67 1.42 0.15
C SER A 173 -13.78 1.12 -0.87
N ASN A 174 -14.98 1.66 -0.69
CA ASN A 174 -16.11 1.52 -1.61
C ASN A 174 -16.17 2.64 -2.65
N GLU A 175 -15.31 3.65 -2.58
CA GLU A 175 -15.20 4.70 -3.59
C GLU A 175 -14.68 4.11 -4.90
N GLU A 176 -15.36 4.38 -6.02
CA GLU A 176 -15.06 3.78 -7.33
C GLU A 176 -13.63 4.07 -7.83
N VAL A 177 -13.08 5.21 -7.43
CA VAL A 177 -11.73 5.63 -7.80
C VAL A 177 -10.64 4.82 -7.10
N ILE A 178 -10.97 4.07 -6.03
CA ILE A 178 -10.01 3.32 -5.23
C ILE A 178 -9.81 1.91 -5.78
N LYS A 179 -8.54 1.56 -6.00
CA LYS A 179 -8.10 0.23 -6.40
C LYS A 179 -7.83 -0.65 -5.19
N LEU A 180 -7.11 -0.11 -4.20
CA LEU A 180 -6.67 -0.84 -3.02
C LEU A 180 -6.45 0.11 -1.84
N ILE A 181 -6.85 -0.31 -0.65
CA ILE A 181 -6.40 0.26 0.63
C ILE A 181 -5.57 -0.80 1.33
N ASP A 182 -4.26 -0.60 1.32
CA ASP A 182 -3.30 -1.52 1.91
C ASP A 182 -2.86 -1.02 3.27
N VAL A 183 -3.49 -1.54 4.32
CA VAL A 183 -3.21 -1.19 5.71
C VAL A 183 -1.76 -1.56 6.06
N HIS A 184 -1.07 -0.72 6.81
CA HIS A 184 0.28 -0.99 7.35
C HIS A 184 0.19 -1.96 8.54
N TYR A 185 -0.36 -3.14 8.26
CA TYR A 185 -0.56 -4.23 9.20
C TYR A 185 -0.60 -5.57 8.45
N ASN A 186 0.22 -6.50 8.92
CA ASN A 186 0.20 -7.90 8.52
C ASN A 186 0.43 -8.76 9.77
N GLU A 187 -0.58 -9.54 10.17
CA GLU A 187 -0.54 -10.33 11.41
C GLU A 187 0.67 -11.27 11.48
N GLY A 188 1.00 -11.93 10.36
CA GLY A 188 2.16 -12.82 10.29
C GLY A 188 3.49 -12.08 10.47
N LEU A 189 3.65 -10.93 9.81
CA LEU A 189 4.84 -10.08 9.93
C LEU A 189 5.01 -9.52 11.34
N GLU A 190 3.92 -9.02 11.93
CA GLU A 190 3.92 -8.47 13.29
C GLU A 190 4.25 -9.55 14.32
N LYS A 191 3.69 -10.75 14.17
CA LYS A 191 4.00 -11.90 15.02
C LYS A 191 5.48 -12.28 14.93
N GLN A 192 6.01 -12.44 13.71
CA GLN A 192 7.43 -12.76 13.49
C GLN A 192 8.37 -11.69 14.07
N ALA A 193 8.04 -10.41 13.84
CA ALA A 193 8.82 -9.30 14.37
C ALA A 193 8.83 -9.31 15.91
N LYS A 194 7.66 -9.51 16.53
CA LYS A 194 7.52 -9.59 17.99
C LYS A 194 8.28 -10.77 18.58
N GLU A 195 8.17 -11.96 18.00
CA GLU A 195 8.86 -13.18 18.44
C GLU A 195 10.39 -13.00 18.39
N ALA A 196 10.90 -12.25 17.41
CA ALA A 196 12.32 -11.94 17.28
C ALA A 196 12.79 -10.71 18.10
N GLY A 197 11.89 -10.06 18.86
CA GLY A 197 12.19 -8.82 19.58
C GLY A 197 12.55 -7.65 18.66
N LYS A 198 12.02 -7.65 17.43
CA LYS A 198 12.25 -6.67 16.37
C LYS A 198 10.97 -5.90 16.03
N LYS A 199 11.07 -4.97 15.08
CA LYS A 199 9.95 -4.20 14.56
C LYS A 199 9.58 -4.64 13.15
N ALA A 200 8.29 -4.59 12.84
CA ALA A 200 7.79 -4.64 11.47
C ALA A 200 7.89 -3.24 10.84
N ARG A 201 8.24 -3.19 9.56
CA ARG A 201 8.28 -1.97 8.77
C ARG A 201 7.57 -2.16 7.45
N TYR A 202 6.68 -1.23 7.17
CA TYR A 202 5.91 -1.17 5.94
C TYR A 202 6.56 -0.12 5.03
N VAL A 203 7.00 -0.56 3.85
CA VAL A 203 7.67 0.28 2.86
C VAL A 203 6.66 0.61 1.78
N GLU A 204 6.25 1.87 1.72
CA GLU A 204 5.33 2.38 0.70
C GLU A 204 6.01 2.33 -0.66
N LEU A 205 5.50 1.48 -1.56
CA LEU A 205 5.94 1.39 -2.95
C LEU A 205 4.72 1.21 -3.86
N PRO A 206 3.82 2.21 -3.92
CA PRO A 206 2.56 2.07 -4.64
C PRO A 206 2.78 1.84 -6.15
N GLU A 207 1.93 1.00 -6.72
CA GLU A 207 1.87 0.74 -8.16
C GLU A 207 1.15 1.89 -8.88
N LYS A 208 1.70 2.36 -10.01
CA LYS A 208 1.02 3.32 -10.89
C LYS A 208 -0.11 2.62 -11.68
N PRO A 209 -1.24 3.29 -11.96
CA PRO A 209 -2.36 2.75 -12.73
C PRO A 209 -1.98 2.19 -14.09
N ASP A 210 -1.00 2.82 -14.76
CA ASP A 210 -0.51 2.43 -16.09
C ASP A 210 0.54 1.31 -16.06
N GLY A 211 0.93 0.82 -14.87
CA GLY A 211 1.94 -0.22 -14.70
C GLY A 211 3.39 0.23 -14.94
N SER A 212 3.62 1.51 -15.26
CA SER A 212 4.97 2.06 -15.43
C SER A 212 5.74 2.10 -14.09
N ARG A 213 7.07 2.19 -14.16
CA ARG A 213 7.95 2.11 -12.97
C ARG A 213 8.22 3.46 -12.34
#